data_AF-A0A7V4G6Q6-F1
#
_entry.id   AF-A0A7V4G6Q6-F1
#
_cell.length_a   1.000
_cell.length_b   1.000
_cell.length_c   1.000
_cell.angle_alpha   90.00
_cell.angle_beta   90.00
_cell.angle_gamma   90.00
#
_symmetry.space_group_name_H-M   'P 1'
#
loop_
_entity.id
_entity.type
_entity.pdbx_description
1 polymer ?
#
loop_
_entity_poly.entity_id
_entity_poly.type
_entity_poly.pdbx_seq_one_letter_code
_entity_poly.pdbx_strand_id
1 'polypeptide(L)' 'MKHVGIYYHPSFSRKSYMTIGNRLRDFPEALEDLLKLPNVRLFECPRVSEDLI' A
#
# COMPACT_ATOMS: atom_id res chain seq x y z
N MET A 1 -5.60 -0.61 -22.62
CA MET A 1 -4.96 -1.13 -21.39
C MET A 1 -5.90 -0.88 -20.21
N LYS A 2 -5.93 -1.77 -19.20
CA LYS A 2 -6.71 -1.53 -17.97
C LYS A 2 -5.87 -0.69 -17.00
N HIS A 3 -6.52 0.22 -16.27
CA HIS A 3 -5.90 0.94 -15.15
C HIS A 3 -5.83 0.03 -13.92
N VAL A 4 -4.72 0.09 -13.19
CA VAL A 4 -4.46 -0.69 -11.98
C VAL A 4 -4.22 0.26 -10.82
N GLY A 5 -5.05 0.13 -9.78
CA GLY A 5 -4.88 0.84 -8.52
C GLY A 5 -4.22 -0.07 -7.49
N ILE A 6 -3.15 0.40 -6.87
CA ILE A 6 -2.51 -0.25 -5.72
C ILE A 6 -2.84 0.58 -4.49
N TYR A 7 -3.30 -0.07 -3.43
CA TYR A 7 -3.77 0.57 -2.21
C TYR A 7 -2.86 0.14 -1.06
N TYR A 8 -2.20 1.12 -0.43
CA TYR A 8 -1.17 0.86 0.57
C TYR A 8 -1.17 1.94 1.64
N HIS A 9 -0.85 1.57 2.88
CA HIS A 9 -0.59 2.54 3.94
C HIS A 9 0.78 2.24 4.58
N PRO A 10 1.64 3.26 4.83
CA PRO A 10 2.97 3.06 5.41
C PRO A 10 3.00 2.37 6.78
N SER A 11 1.87 2.29 7.48
CA SER A 11 1.81 1.51 8.74
C SER A 11 1.95 0.00 8.50
N PHE A 12 1.70 -0.50 7.30
CA PHE A 12 1.80 -1.92 6.96
C PHE A 12 3.25 -2.42 6.89
N SER A 13 4.23 -1.54 6.67
CA SER A 13 5.66 -1.90 6.76
C SER A 13 6.17 -2.01 8.19
N ARG A 14 5.43 -1.47 9.17
CA ARG A 14 5.81 -1.51 10.59
C ARG A 14 5.53 -2.90 11.15
N LYS A 15 6.37 -3.35 12.10
CA LYS A 15 6.03 -4.50 12.96
C LYS A 15 4.74 -4.16 13.71
N SER A 16 3.62 -4.69 13.25
CA SER A 16 2.35 -4.64 13.96
C SER A 16 1.94 -6.07 14.32
N TYR A 17 1.37 -6.23 15.50
CA TYR A 17 0.86 -7.51 16.02
C TYR A 17 -0.09 -8.24 15.04
N MET A 18 -0.73 -7.50 14.13
CA MET A 18 -1.71 -8.01 13.18
C MET A 18 -1.13 -8.59 11.88
N THR A 19 0.17 -8.39 11.61
CA THR A 19 0.82 -8.96 10.43
C THR A 19 1.84 -9.98 10.90
N ILE A 20 1.71 -11.25 10.46
CA ILE A 20 2.71 -12.27 10.76
C ILE A 20 4.03 -11.88 10.08
N GLY A 21 4.92 -11.24 10.85
CA GLY A 21 6.28 -10.89 10.45
C GLY A 21 6.42 -9.55 9.70
N ASN A 22 7.57 -9.38 9.04
CA ASN A 22 7.97 -8.17 8.29
C ASN A 22 7.54 -8.23 6.81
N ARG A 23 6.43 -8.88 6.47
CA ARG A 23 6.10 -9.24 5.07
C ARG A 23 6.02 -8.06 4.10
N LEU A 24 5.64 -6.87 4.59
CA LEU A 24 5.48 -5.66 3.78
C LEU A 24 6.54 -4.60 4.13
N ARG A 25 7.65 -4.99 4.76
CA ARG A 25 8.72 -4.06 5.17
C ARG A 25 9.29 -3.26 4.00
N ASP A 26 9.46 -3.91 2.86
CA ASP A 26 10.11 -3.33 1.68
C ASP A 26 9.11 -2.61 0.76
N PHE A 27 7.87 -2.41 1.21
CA PHE A 27 6.85 -1.67 0.48
C PHE A 27 6.75 -0.22 0.98
N PRO A 28 6.49 0.74 0.06
CA PRO A 28 6.12 0.54 -1.34
C PRO A 28 7.30 0.40 -2.31
N GLU A 29 8.55 0.46 -1.84
CA GLU A 29 9.76 0.50 -2.67
C GLU A 29 9.90 -0.72 -3.60
N ALA A 30 9.46 -1.90 -3.16
CA ALA A 30 9.42 -3.12 -3.97
C ALA A 30 8.55 -3.01 -5.25
N LEU A 31 7.72 -1.96 -5.37
CA LEU A 31 6.87 -1.69 -6.53
C LEU A 31 7.48 -0.72 -7.54
N GLU A 32 8.72 -0.25 -7.34
CA GLU A 32 9.32 0.85 -8.12
C GLU A 32 9.17 0.67 -9.63
N ASP A 33 9.50 -0.50 -10.17
CA ASP A 33 9.40 -0.79 -11.61
C ASP A 33 7.95 -0.84 -12.10
N LEU A 34 7.03 -1.31 -11.27
CA LEU A 34 5.62 -1.37 -11.60
C LEU A 34 4.99 0.03 -11.64
N LEU A 35 5.42 0.92 -10.74
CA LEU A 35 4.94 2.31 -10.67
C LEU A 35 5.44 3.19 -11.83
N LYS A 36 6.44 2.73 -12.59
CA LYS A 36 6.87 3.38 -13.85
C LYS A 36 5.86 3.19 -14.99
N LEU A 37 4.96 2.21 -14.88
CA LEU A 37 3.94 1.96 -15.91
C LEU A 37 2.86 3.05 -15.89
N PRO A 38 2.48 3.63 -17.04
CA PRO A 38 1.53 4.76 -17.10
C PRO A 38 0.11 4.38 -16.67
N ASN A 39 -0.22 3.09 -16.63
CA ASN A 39 -1.52 2.58 -16.21
C ASN A 39 -1.58 2.11 -14.75
N VAL A 40 -0.49 2.24 -14.00
CA VAL A 40 -0.43 1.86 -12.58
C VAL A 40 -0.37 3.11 -11.71
N ARG A 41 -1.17 3.14 -10.65
CA ARG A 41 -1.15 4.22 -9.66
C ARG A 41 -1.21 3.67 -8.25
N LEU A 42 -0.33 4.17 -7.38
CA LEU A 42 -0.37 3.94 -5.94
C LEU A 42 -1.27 4.97 -5.27
N PHE A 43 -2.14 4.50 -4.38
CA PHE A 43 -3.00 5.31 -3.53
C PHE A 43 -2.67 5.02 -2.08
N GLU A 44 -2.48 6.08 -1.29
CA GLU A 44 -2.38 5.95 0.14
C GLU A 44 -3.76 5.68 0.77
N CYS A 45 -3.83 4.71 1.68
CA CYS A 45 -5.04 4.32 2.39
C CYS A 45 -5.02 4.76 3.86
N PRO A 46 -5.37 6.02 4.18
CA PRO A 46 -5.43 6.47 5.56
C PRO A 46 -6.51 5.71 6.34
N ARG A 47 -6.46 5.85 7.67
CA ARG A 47 -7.52 5.36 8.55
C ARG A 47 -8.86 5.97 8.11
N VAL A 48 -9.90 5.13 8.09
CA VAL A 48 -11.27 5.58 7.79
C VAL A 48 -11.75 6.59 8.85
N SER A 49 -12.58 7.55 8.44
CA SER A 49 -13.19 8.52 9.38
C SER A 49 -13.97 7.82 10.49
N GLU A 50 -13.98 8.39 11.69
CA GLU A 50 -14.79 7.88 12.80
C GLU A 50 -16.29 7.97 12.50
N ASP A 51 -16.73 8.93 11.68
CA ASP A 51 -18.14 9.04 11.25
C ASP A 51 -18.62 7.86 10.38
N LEU A 52 -17.71 6.99 9.95
CA LEU A 52 -17.96 5.81 9.11
C LEU A 52 -17.75 4.48 9.86
N ILE A 53 -17.47 4.51 11.17
CA ILE A 53 -17.26 3.35 12.05
C ILE A 53 -18.42 3.25 13.04
#